data_AF-A0A924JQR9-F1
#
_entry.id   AF-A0A924JQR9-F1
#
_cell.length_a   1.000
_cell.length_b   1.000
_cell.length_c   1.000
_cell.angle_alpha   90.00
_cell.angle_beta   90.00
_cell.angle_gamma   90.00
#
_symmetry.space_group_name_H-M   'P 1'
#
loop_
_entity.id
_entity.type
_entity.pdbx_description
1 polymer ?
#
loop_
_entity_poly.entity_id
_entity_poly.type
_entity_poly.pdbx_seq_one_letter_code
_entity_poly.pdbx_strand_id
1 'polypeptide(L)'
;MSTVVVAIDGPAGSGKSSVSKAAAKSLGFDYLDTGAAYRALAWYCLERGVDTFGGDDLIEALPAFEYAIGTDPDDYFVRVGGELITDDIREPRVTGIVSSVARVPEVRSHLVDLFRGIIAGGSGGIIVEGRDITTVVAPEAEVRILLTASEEARMGRRSAELTGVDASTTARELASRDAQDSRVVDFMN
;
A
#
# COMPACT_ATOMS: atom_id res chain seq x y z
N MET A 1 -18.39 12.37 16.19
CA MET A 1 -18.86 12.36 14.79
C MET A 1 -18.26 11.12 14.15
N SER A 2 -19.01 10.40 13.31
CA SER A 2 -18.47 9.28 12.54
C SER A 2 -17.51 9.81 11.46
N THR A 3 -16.44 9.06 11.19
CA THR A 3 -15.43 9.40 10.18
C THR A 3 -15.91 8.95 8.82
N VAL A 4 -15.93 9.85 7.84
CA VAL A 4 -16.24 9.53 6.43
C VAL A 4 -15.06 8.77 5.83
N VAL A 5 -15.30 7.58 5.28
CA VAL A 5 -14.27 6.75 4.66
C VAL A 5 -14.42 6.78 3.14
N VAL A 6 -13.35 7.18 2.45
CA VAL A 6 -13.22 7.08 1.00
C VAL A 6 -12.22 5.97 0.68
N ALA A 7 -12.71 4.85 0.18
CA ALA A 7 -11.89 3.71 -0.24
C ALA A 7 -11.53 3.83 -1.72
N ILE A 8 -10.23 3.73 -2.05
CA ILE A 8 -9.74 3.82 -3.42
C ILE A 8 -8.87 2.60 -3.75
N ASP A 9 -9.32 1.78 -4.69
CA ASP A 9 -8.56 0.67 -5.23
C ASP A 9 -8.03 0.97 -6.63
N GLY A 10 -6.92 0.35 -7.00
CA GLY A 10 -6.40 0.43 -8.36
C GLY A 10 -5.08 -0.32 -8.54
N PRO A 11 -4.71 -0.64 -9.78
CA PRO A 11 -3.43 -1.28 -10.05
C PRO A 11 -2.26 -0.31 -9.79
N ALA A 12 -1.05 -0.86 -9.66
CA ALA A 12 0.15 -0.05 -9.58
C ALA A 12 0.30 0.85 -10.83
N GLY A 13 0.75 2.09 -10.63
CA GLY A 13 0.92 3.06 -11.73
C GLY A 13 -0.37 3.74 -12.21
N SER A 14 -1.55 3.40 -11.67
CA SER A 14 -2.84 4.06 -12.01
C SER A 14 -2.92 5.54 -11.60
N GLY A 15 -2.02 6.00 -10.72
CA GLY A 15 -2.05 7.36 -10.15
C GLY A 15 -2.83 7.47 -8.84
N LYS A 16 -3.28 6.34 -8.28
CA LYS A 16 -4.03 6.24 -7.01
C LYS A 16 -3.42 7.08 -5.88
N SER A 17 -2.11 6.96 -5.62
CA SER A 17 -1.49 7.65 -4.49
C SER A 17 -1.49 9.17 -4.69
N SER A 18 -1.22 9.62 -5.92
CA SER A 18 -1.23 11.05 -6.26
C SER A 18 -2.64 11.65 -6.13
N VAL A 19 -3.66 10.97 -6.66
CA VAL A 19 -5.06 11.42 -6.62
C VAL A 19 -5.57 11.42 -5.18
N SER A 20 -5.35 10.33 -4.45
CA SER A 20 -5.80 10.15 -3.07
C SER A 20 -5.22 11.21 -2.15
N LYS A 21 -3.89 11.44 -2.22
CA LYS A 21 -3.22 12.46 -1.40
C LYS A 21 -3.70 13.88 -1.76
N ALA A 22 -3.86 14.19 -3.05
CA ALA A 22 -4.34 15.51 -3.46
C ALA A 22 -5.80 15.76 -3.04
N ALA A 23 -6.67 14.75 -3.18
CA ALA A 23 -8.06 14.82 -2.73
C ALA A 23 -8.15 14.99 -1.20
N ALA A 24 -7.31 14.28 -0.44
CA ALA A 24 -7.27 14.39 1.01
C ALA A 24 -6.94 15.82 1.45
N LYS A 25 -5.91 16.44 0.86
CA LYS A 25 -5.58 17.86 1.09
C LYS A 25 -6.74 18.79 0.73
N SER A 26 -7.36 18.58 -0.43
CA SER A 26 -8.46 19.44 -0.90
C SER A 26 -9.70 19.37 0.01
N LEU A 27 -9.93 18.23 0.67
CA LEU A 27 -11.09 17.99 1.52
C LEU A 27 -10.81 18.24 3.01
N GLY A 28 -9.53 18.43 3.38
CA GLY A 28 -9.10 18.44 4.78
C GLY A 28 -9.27 17.07 5.45
N PHE A 29 -9.09 15.99 4.68
CA PHE A 29 -9.18 14.61 5.16
C PHE A 29 -7.79 14.04 5.44
N ASP A 30 -7.75 13.05 6.32
CA ASP A 30 -6.61 12.15 6.50
C ASP A 30 -6.33 11.33 5.24
N TYR A 31 -5.09 10.85 5.09
CA TYR A 31 -4.63 10.01 3.98
C TYR A 31 -3.90 8.76 4.49
N LEU A 32 -4.31 7.58 4.01
CA LEU A 32 -3.69 6.30 4.34
C LEU A 32 -3.25 5.54 3.07
N ASP A 33 -1.94 5.45 2.87
CA ASP A 33 -1.30 4.54 1.90
C ASP A 33 -1.10 3.16 2.54
N THR A 34 -2.01 2.23 2.30
CA THR A 34 -1.89 0.87 2.86
C THR A 34 -0.69 0.10 2.29
N GLY A 35 -0.24 0.45 1.09
CA GLY A 35 0.94 -0.14 0.47
C GLY A 35 2.23 0.19 1.22
N ALA A 36 2.26 1.29 1.98
CA ALA A 36 3.41 1.66 2.79
C ALA A 36 3.69 0.65 3.90
N ALA A 37 2.65 0.07 4.52
CA ALA A 37 2.81 -0.92 5.59
C ALA A 37 3.40 -2.23 5.08
N TYR A 38 2.95 -2.73 3.93
CA TYR A 38 3.54 -3.91 3.30
C TYR A 38 5.02 -3.68 2.93
N ARG A 39 5.35 -2.48 2.44
CA ARG A 39 6.75 -2.13 2.13
C ARG A 39 7.59 -1.96 3.38
N ALA A 40 7.04 -1.40 4.45
CA ALA A 40 7.72 -1.28 5.74
C ALA A 40 8.01 -2.66 6.36
N LEU A 41 7.08 -3.61 6.27
CA LEU A 41 7.33 -4.98 6.73
C LEU A 41 8.38 -5.69 5.87
N ALA A 42 8.35 -5.49 4.55
CA ALA A 42 9.40 -5.99 3.65
C ALA A 42 10.78 -5.40 4.01
N TRP A 43 10.87 -4.09 4.21
CA TRP A 43 12.08 -3.43 4.68
C TRP A 43 12.55 -4.02 6.02
N TYR A 44 11.65 -4.17 7.00
CA TYR A 44 11.96 -4.74 8.32
C TYR A 44 12.56 -6.14 8.22
N CYS A 45 12.02 -6.98 7.34
CA CYS A 45 12.53 -8.33 7.10
C CYS A 45 13.93 -8.31 6.48
N LEU A 46 14.18 -7.43 5.51
CA LEU A 46 15.49 -7.28 4.90
C LEU A 46 16.56 -6.87 5.91
N GLU A 47 16.24 -5.90 6.77
CA GLU A 47 17.19 -5.42 7.80
C GLU A 47 17.53 -6.49 8.84
N ARG A 48 16.68 -7.51 9.00
CA ARG A 48 16.84 -8.57 10.00
C ARG A 48 17.21 -9.92 9.40
N GLY A 49 17.33 -10.03 8.08
CA GLY A 49 17.59 -11.29 7.40
C GLY A 49 16.47 -12.33 7.55
N VAL A 50 15.23 -11.88 7.74
CA VAL A 50 14.03 -12.74 7.84
C VAL A 50 13.70 -13.28 6.45
N ASP A 51 13.48 -14.59 6.33
CA ASP A 51 13.02 -15.18 5.07
C ASP A 51 11.56 -14.80 4.80
N THR A 52 11.30 -14.27 3.62
CA THR A 52 9.96 -13.86 3.19
C THR A 52 9.27 -14.88 2.30
N PHE A 53 9.95 -15.99 1.95
CA PHE A 53 9.40 -17.04 1.10
C PHE A 53 8.79 -18.21 1.90
N GLY A 54 9.25 -18.45 3.12
CA GLY A 54 8.77 -19.53 4.00
C GLY A 54 7.51 -19.23 4.82
N GLY A 55 7.11 -17.97 4.96
CA GLY A 55 5.89 -17.56 5.68
C GLY A 55 6.02 -17.57 7.22
N ASP A 56 6.54 -18.65 7.80
CA ASP A 56 6.63 -18.82 9.27
C ASP A 56 7.49 -17.73 9.93
N ASP A 57 8.72 -17.51 9.45
CA ASP A 57 9.63 -16.48 9.98
C ASP A 57 9.02 -15.07 9.89
N LEU A 58 8.22 -14.82 8.85
CA LEU A 58 7.53 -13.55 8.64
C LEU A 58 6.39 -13.35 9.66
N ILE A 59 5.68 -14.41 10.01
CA ILE A 59 4.62 -14.40 11.02
C ILE A 59 5.22 -14.17 12.41
N GLU A 60 6.32 -14.85 12.73
CA GLU A 60 7.05 -14.69 13.98
C GLU A 60 7.62 -13.27 14.17
N ALA A 61 7.88 -12.56 13.07
CA ALA A 61 8.35 -11.18 13.08
C ALA A 61 7.25 -10.14 13.40
N LEU A 62 5.96 -10.44 13.15
CA LEU A 62 4.85 -9.47 13.29
C LEU A 62 4.72 -8.85 14.68
N PRO A 63 4.84 -9.59 15.81
CA PRO A 63 4.71 -9.00 17.14
C PRO A 63 5.76 -7.92 17.45
N ALA A 64 6.92 -7.97 16.79
CA ALA A 64 8.01 -7.00 16.96
C ALA A 64 8.04 -5.92 15.85
N PHE A 65 7.05 -5.94 14.94
CA PHE A 65 6.93 -4.97 13.87
C PHE A 65 6.18 -3.72 14.37
N GLU A 66 6.91 -2.82 15.03
CA GLU A 66 6.40 -1.57 15.59
C GLU A 66 6.15 -0.51 14.50
N TYR A 67 5.15 -0.71 13.65
CA TYR A 67 4.84 0.19 12.53
C TYR A 67 4.08 1.45 12.95
N ALA A 68 4.46 2.59 12.38
CA ALA A 68 3.68 3.83 12.46
C ALA A 68 3.69 4.58 11.12
N ILE A 69 2.57 5.25 10.82
CA ILE A 69 2.38 6.08 9.62
C ILE A 69 1.67 7.39 10.00
N GLY A 70 2.12 8.50 9.42
CA GLY A 70 1.44 9.79 9.52
C GLY A 70 0.29 9.87 8.51
N THR A 71 -0.91 10.20 9.00
CA THR A 71 -2.10 10.34 8.16
C THR A 71 -2.32 11.75 7.62
N ASP A 72 -1.62 12.75 8.17
CA ASP A 72 -1.65 14.11 7.63
C ASP A 72 -1.00 14.12 6.23
N PRO A 73 -1.73 14.49 5.17
CA PRO A 73 -1.16 14.54 3.83
C PRO A 73 -0.07 15.62 3.66
N ASP A 74 0.03 16.61 4.55
CA ASP A 74 1.09 17.61 4.60
C ASP A 74 2.29 17.18 5.47
N ASP A 75 2.10 16.25 6.42
CA ASP A 75 3.17 15.68 7.29
C ASP A 75 3.20 14.14 7.22
N TYR A 76 3.43 13.63 6.00
CA TYR A 76 3.48 12.19 5.74
C TYR A 76 4.80 11.57 6.20
N PHE A 77 4.74 10.52 7.02
CA PHE A 77 5.91 9.73 7.42
C PHE A 77 5.60 8.24 7.52
N VAL A 78 6.64 7.40 7.46
CA VAL A 78 6.58 5.97 7.82
C VAL A 78 7.73 5.65 8.76
N ARG A 79 7.43 4.93 9.84
CA ARG A 79 8.41 4.50 10.84
C ARG A 79 8.23 3.03 11.20
N VAL A 80 9.35 2.41 11.60
CA VAL A 80 9.33 1.13 12.31
C VAL A 80 10.19 1.27 13.56
N GLY A 81 9.57 1.08 14.73
CA GLY A 81 10.13 1.46 16.02
C GLY A 81 10.46 2.96 16.05
N GLY A 82 11.72 3.28 16.34
CA GLY A 82 12.20 4.67 16.35
C GLY A 82 12.69 5.20 14.99
N GLU A 83 12.75 4.37 13.95
CA GLU A 83 13.45 4.68 12.70
C GLU A 83 12.50 5.25 11.64
N LEU A 84 12.88 6.39 11.03
CA LEU A 84 12.15 7.04 9.95
C LEU A 84 12.58 6.46 8.60
N ILE A 85 11.71 5.65 7.99
CA ILE A 85 12.01 4.83 6.80
C ILE A 85 11.20 5.24 5.57
N THR A 86 10.61 6.44 5.58
CA THR A 86 9.70 6.94 4.54
C THR A 86 10.23 6.79 3.12
N ASP A 87 11.53 7.01 2.94
CA ASP A 87 12.20 6.90 1.65
C ASP A 87 12.71 5.47 1.40
N ASP A 88 13.24 4.80 2.43
CA ASP A 88 13.82 3.46 2.32
C ASP A 88 12.80 2.42 1.85
N ILE A 89 11.54 2.56 2.26
CA ILE A 89 10.47 1.65 1.82
C ILE A 89 10.22 1.71 0.30
N ARG A 90 10.76 2.70 -0.41
CA ARG A 90 10.63 2.87 -1.87
C ARG A 90 11.80 2.28 -2.63
N GLU A 91 12.85 1.81 -1.96
CA GLU A 91 14.03 1.27 -2.62
C GLU A 91 13.70 0.03 -3.48
N PRO A 92 14.46 -0.20 -4.58
CA PRO A 92 14.25 -1.37 -5.42
C PRO A 92 14.33 -2.71 -4.67
N ARG A 93 15.21 -2.84 -3.68
CA ARG A 93 15.34 -4.06 -2.86
C ARG A 93 14.06 -4.38 -2.07
N VAL A 94 13.39 -3.37 -1.53
CA VAL A 94 12.11 -3.50 -0.81
C VAL A 94 10.99 -3.83 -1.80
N THR A 95 10.97 -3.08 -2.92
CA THR A 95 9.99 -3.27 -4.01
C THR A 95 10.04 -4.70 -4.57
N GLY A 96 11.22 -5.31 -4.64
CA GLY A 96 11.45 -6.65 -5.17
C GLY A 96 10.82 -7.77 -4.33
N ILE A 97 10.71 -7.59 -3.01
CA ILE A 97 10.22 -8.63 -2.10
C ILE A 97 8.83 -8.32 -1.50
N VAL A 98 8.28 -7.12 -1.67
CA VAL A 98 6.95 -6.78 -1.10
C VAL A 98 5.84 -7.77 -1.50
N SER A 99 5.97 -8.39 -2.68
CA SER A 99 4.99 -9.38 -3.16
C SER A 99 5.04 -10.72 -2.42
N SER A 100 6.20 -11.16 -1.92
CA SER A 100 6.27 -12.38 -1.11
C SER A 100 5.61 -12.13 0.25
N VAL A 101 5.90 -10.98 0.86
CA VAL A 101 5.28 -10.52 2.11
C VAL A 101 3.75 -10.42 1.98
N ALA A 102 3.26 -9.75 0.93
CA ALA A 102 1.84 -9.51 0.75
C ALA A 102 1.01 -10.78 0.42
N ARG A 103 1.65 -11.92 0.11
CA ARG A 103 0.95 -13.18 -0.17
C ARG A 103 0.65 -14.00 1.07
N VAL A 104 1.27 -13.69 2.21
CA VAL A 104 1.07 -14.44 3.46
C VAL A 104 -0.26 -14.00 4.11
N PRO A 105 -1.24 -14.91 4.26
CA PRO A 105 -2.58 -14.56 4.76
C PRO A 105 -2.58 -13.91 6.15
N GLU A 106 -1.74 -14.40 7.05
CA GLU A 106 -1.61 -13.94 8.43
C GLU A 106 -1.08 -12.49 8.48
N VAL A 107 -0.12 -12.17 7.61
CA VAL A 107 0.37 -10.80 7.42
C VAL A 107 -0.73 -9.89 6.94
N ARG A 108 -1.49 -10.33 5.93
CA ARG A 108 -2.63 -9.56 5.40
C ARG A 108 -3.66 -9.31 6.50
N SER A 109 -4.01 -10.33 7.28
CA SER A 109 -4.96 -10.19 8.40
C SER A 109 -4.47 -9.16 9.41
N HIS A 110 -3.21 -9.28 9.84
CA HIS A 110 -2.61 -8.35 10.80
C HIS A 110 -2.63 -6.89 10.29
N LEU A 111 -2.25 -6.67 9.03
CA LEU A 111 -2.24 -5.33 8.44
C LEU A 111 -3.65 -4.77 8.22
N VAL A 112 -4.64 -5.60 7.86
CA VAL A 112 -6.05 -5.18 7.77
C VAL A 112 -6.57 -4.67 9.11
N ASP A 113 -6.26 -5.36 10.21
CA ASP A 113 -6.66 -4.92 11.55
C ASP A 113 -5.99 -3.60 11.92
N LEU A 114 -4.70 -3.44 11.58
CA LEU A 114 -3.98 -2.19 11.73
C LEU A 114 -4.66 -1.04 10.96
N PHE A 115 -5.02 -1.25 9.69
CA PHE A 115 -5.68 -0.23 8.87
C PHE A 115 -7.04 0.16 9.44
N ARG A 116 -7.84 -0.81 9.89
CA ARG A 116 -9.14 -0.55 10.52
C ARG A 116 -8.98 0.24 11.82
N GLY A 117 -7.94 -0.04 12.61
CA GLY A 117 -7.59 0.75 13.78
C GLY A 117 -7.27 2.21 13.45
N ILE A 118 -6.47 2.47 12.40
CA ILE A 118 -6.16 3.82 11.93
C ILE A 118 -7.42 4.54 11.47
N ILE A 119 -8.25 3.89 10.65
CA ILE A 119 -9.52 4.45 10.13
C ILE A 119 -10.44 4.85 11.28
N ALA A 120 -10.58 4.00 12.30
CA ALA A 120 -11.43 4.25 13.46
C ALA A 120 -10.91 5.39 14.36
N GLY A 121 -9.60 5.65 14.35
CA GLY A 121 -8.96 6.72 15.13
C GLY A 121 -9.02 8.11 14.48
N GLY A 122 -9.32 8.18 13.18
CA GLY A 122 -9.43 9.45 12.46
C GLY A 122 -10.61 10.30 12.92
N SER A 123 -10.55 11.61 12.66
CA SER A 123 -11.65 12.55 12.95
C SER A 123 -12.03 13.34 11.71
N GLY A 124 -13.29 13.27 11.30
CA GLY A 124 -13.78 13.96 10.10
C GLY A 124 -13.86 13.00 8.91
N GLY A 125 -12.79 12.87 8.14
CA GLY A 125 -12.75 11.95 7.00
C GLY A 125 -11.35 11.45 6.68
N ILE A 126 -11.27 10.29 6.04
CA ILE A 126 -10.02 9.62 5.64
C ILE A 126 -10.14 9.03 4.23
N ILE A 127 -9.11 9.26 3.42
CA ILE A 127 -8.96 8.59 2.12
C ILE A 127 -7.95 7.45 2.27
N VAL A 128 -8.41 6.23 2.05
CA VAL A 128 -7.62 5.01 2.18
C VAL A 128 -7.41 4.42 0.80
N GLU A 129 -6.14 4.24 0.40
CA GLU A 129 -5.83 3.67 -0.91
C GLU A 129 -5.07 2.34 -0.83
N GLY A 130 -5.35 1.46 -1.79
CA GLY A 130 -4.78 0.11 -1.83
C GLY A 130 -5.24 -0.70 -3.03
N ARG A 131 -5.44 -2.01 -2.81
CA ARG A 131 -5.84 -2.98 -3.84
C ARG A 131 -7.18 -3.65 -3.58
N ASP A 132 -7.53 -3.79 -2.30
CA ASP A 132 -8.68 -4.49 -1.76
C ASP A 132 -9.33 -3.68 -0.61
N ILE A 133 -9.22 -2.35 -0.68
CA ILE A 133 -9.80 -1.46 0.32
C ILE A 133 -11.32 -1.50 0.26
N THR A 134 -11.88 -1.47 -0.93
CA THR A 134 -13.33 -1.43 -1.16
C THR A 134 -14.02 -2.77 -0.89
N THR A 135 -13.26 -3.87 -0.79
CA THR A 135 -13.80 -5.23 -0.64
C THR A 135 -13.41 -5.90 0.68
N VAL A 136 -12.24 -5.59 1.24
CA VAL A 136 -11.71 -6.26 2.44
C VAL A 136 -11.54 -5.29 3.60
N VAL A 137 -10.82 -4.18 3.41
CA VAL A 137 -10.47 -3.28 4.51
C VAL A 137 -11.67 -2.49 4.99
N ALA A 138 -12.36 -1.82 4.07
CA ALA A 138 -13.48 -0.93 4.30
C ALA A 138 -14.63 -1.21 3.30
N PRO A 139 -15.26 -2.40 3.34
CA PRO A 139 -16.37 -2.74 2.44
C PRO A 139 -17.58 -1.82 2.60
N GLU A 140 -17.75 -1.25 3.79
CA GLU A 140 -18.82 -0.32 4.16
C GLU A 140 -18.44 1.17 3.99
N ALA A 141 -17.31 1.47 3.33
CA ALA A 141 -16.91 2.85 3.07
C ALA A 141 -18.02 3.63 2.32
N GLU A 142 -18.30 4.86 2.75
CA GLU A 142 -19.35 5.70 2.17
C GLU A 142 -19.08 6.03 0.70
N VAL A 143 -17.81 6.12 0.32
CA VAL A 143 -17.37 6.31 -1.07
C VAL A 143 -16.37 5.22 -1.42
N ARG A 144 -16.65 4.49 -2.51
CA ARG A 144 -15.79 3.42 -3.03
C ARG A 144 -15.43 3.73 -4.49
N ILE A 145 -14.14 3.83 -4.78
CA ILE A 145 -13.62 4.22 -6.10
C ILE A 145 -12.68 3.14 -6.60
N LEU A 146 -12.86 2.75 -7.86
CA LEU A 146 -11.88 1.97 -8.60
C LEU A 146 -11.19 2.89 -9.63
N LEU A 147 -9.91 3.16 -9.41
CA LEU A 147 -9.08 3.93 -10.32
C LEU A 147 -8.33 2.99 -11.26
N THR A 148 -8.58 3.12 -12.56
CA THR A 148 -7.92 2.34 -13.61
C THR A 148 -7.11 3.24 -14.56
N ALA A 149 -6.19 2.63 -15.31
CA ALA A 149 -5.42 3.28 -16.36
C ALA A 149 -4.97 2.25 -17.40
N SER A 150 -4.78 2.67 -18.64
CA SER A 150 -4.22 1.80 -19.69
C SER A 150 -2.83 1.29 -19.30
N GLU A 151 -2.47 0.09 -19.73
CA GLU A 151 -1.13 -0.47 -19.49
C GLU A 151 -0.03 0.47 -19.99
N GLU A 152 -0.21 1.07 -21.17
CA GLU A 152 0.70 2.08 -21.73
C GLU A 152 0.89 3.28 -20.79
N ALA A 153 -0.20 3.83 -20.24
CA ALA A 153 -0.11 4.95 -19.31
C ALA A 153 0.60 4.57 -18.00
N ARG A 154 0.34 3.37 -17.48
CA ARG A 154 0.98 2.86 -16.26
C ARG A 154 2.48 2.61 -16.47
N MET A 155 2.85 2.06 -17.62
CA MET A 155 4.23 1.85 -18.05
C MET A 155 4.98 3.18 -18.21
N GLY A 156 4.38 4.16 -18.90
CA GLY A 156 4.97 5.48 -19.10
C GLY A 156 5.19 6.23 -17.78
N ARG A 157 4.28 6.07 -16.81
CA ARG A 157 4.43 6.68 -15.49
C ARG A 157 5.57 6.03 -14.69
N ARG A 158 5.66 4.70 -14.70
CA ARG A 158 6.69 3.97 -13.95
C ARG A 158 8.08 4.15 -14.54
N SER A 159 8.20 4.25 -15.87
CA SER A 159 9.50 4.55 -16.51
C SER A 159 10.01 5.96 -16.16
N ALA A 160 9.10 6.94 -16.03
CA ALA A 160 9.45 8.29 -15.59
C ALA A 160 9.88 8.35 -14.11
N GLU A 161 9.36 7.45 -13.26
CA GLU A 161 9.75 7.34 -11.84
C GLU A 161 11.11 6.61 -11.64
N LEU A 162 11.53 5.80 -12.61
CA LEU A 162 12.71 4.93 -12.54
C LEU A 162 13.82 5.34 -13.53
N THR A 163 14.04 6.64 -13.72
CA THR A 163 15.05 7.15 -14.68
C THR A 163 16.40 6.42 -14.51
N GLY A 164 16.79 5.63 -15.52
CA GLY A 164 18.02 4.83 -15.51
C GLY A 164 17.83 3.30 -15.45
N VAL A 165 16.60 2.80 -15.27
CA VAL A 165 16.29 1.35 -15.33
C VAL A 165 15.79 0.96 -16.72
N ASP A 166 16.26 -0.18 -17.24
CA ASP A 166 15.83 -0.70 -18.55
C ASP A 166 14.32 -0.93 -18.61
N ALA A 167 13.69 -0.44 -19.66
CA ALA A 167 12.23 -0.49 -19.87
C ALA A 167 11.69 -1.92 -19.86
N SER A 168 12.49 -2.91 -20.29
CA SER A 168 12.11 -4.33 -20.28
C SER A 168 11.97 -4.89 -18.85
N THR A 169 12.77 -4.39 -17.90
CA THR A 169 12.72 -4.80 -16.49
C THR A 169 11.52 -4.17 -15.80
N THR A 170 11.27 -2.89 -16.06
CA THR A 170 10.07 -2.18 -15.58
C THR A 170 8.78 -2.84 -16.06
N ALA A 171 8.76 -3.32 -17.31
CA ALA A 171 7.61 -4.02 -17.89
C ALA A 171 7.35 -5.37 -17.22
N ARG A 172 8.40 -6.17 -16.98
CA ARG A 172 8.27 -7.45 -16.28
C ARG A 172 7.79 -7.29 -14.84
N GLU A 173 8.28 -6.27 -14.14
CA GLU A 173 7.82 -5.96 -12.78
C GLU A 173 6.35 -5.53 -12.75
N LEU A 174 5.91 -4.71 -13.71
CA LEU A 174 4.51 -4.29 -13.80
C LEU A 174 3.61 -5.47 -14.16
N ALA A 175 3.99 -6.28 -15.15
CA ALA A 175 3.23 -7.48 -15.55
C ALA A 175 3.14 -8.52 -14.41
N SER A 176 4.22 -8.72 -13.64
CA SER A 176 4.22 -9.63 -12.49
C SER A 176 3.31 -9.13 -11.36
N ARG A 177 3.19 -7.80 -11.19
CA ARG A 177 2.25 -7.17 -10.26
C ARG A 177 0.82 -7.26 -10.77
N ASP A 178 0.58 -7.00 -12.05
CA ASP A 178 -0.75 -7.07 -12.67
C ASP A 178 -1.32 -8.49 -12.65
N ALA A 179 -0.49 -9.51 -12.87
CA ALA A 179 -0.89 -10.92 -12.75
C ALA A 179 -1.29 -11.30 -11.31
N GLN A 180 -0.83 -10.56 -10.31
CA GLN A 180 -1.22 -10.73 -8.91
C GLN A 180 -2.46 -9.90 -8.58
N ASP A 181 -2.57 -8.70 -9.13
CA ASP A 181 -3.71 -7.79 -8.97
C ASP A 181 -4.99 -8.33 -9.62
N SER A 182 -4.87 -9.00 -10.76
CA SER A 182 -5.99 -9.59 -11.52
C SER A 182 -6.62 -10.82 -10.86
N ARG A 183 -6.02 -11.39 -9.81
CA ARG A 183 -6.60 -12.52 -9.06
C ARG A 183 -7.46 -12.10 -7.87
N VAL A 184 -7.43 -10.83 -7.48
CA VAL A 184 -7.97 -10.37 -6.20
C VAL A 184 -9.32 -9.66 -6.32
N VAL A 185 -9.82 -9.40 -7.54
CA VAL A 185 -11.01 -8.55 -7.65
C VAL A 185 -11.99 -8.95 -8.74
N ASP A 186 -13.09 -9.55 -8.27
CA ASP A 186 -14.37 -9.60 -8.97
C ASP A 186 -15.20 -8.41 -8.49
N PHE A 187 -15.11 -7.28 -9.20
CA PHE A 187 -15.74 -6.01 -8.83
C PHE A 187 -17.23 -5.90 -9.20
N MET A 188 -17.79 -6.90 -9.88
CA MET A 188 -19.08 -6.79 -10.59
C MET A 188 -20.15 -7.77 -10.11
N ASN A 189 -19.95 -8.46 -8.99
CA ASN A 189 -20.95 -9.35 -8.38
C ASN A 189 -21.48 -8.80 -7.06
#